data_AF-A0A2A2QNZ8-F1
#
_entry.id   AF-A0A2A2QNZ8-F1
#
_cell.length_a   1.000
_cell.length_b   1.000
_cell.length_c   1.000
_cell.angle_alpha   90.00
_cell.angle_beta   90.00
_cell.angle_gamma   90.00
#
_symmetry.space_group_name_H-M   'P 1'
#
loop_
_entity.id
_entity.type
_entity.pdbx_description
1 polymer ?
#
loop_
_entity_poly.entity_id
_entity_poly.type
_entity_poly.pdbx_seq_one_letter_code
_entity_poly.pdbx_strand_id
1 'polypeptide(L)'
;MTLPRLPPLLDEKRAVTYTIVFGIWAEVFLYCVLHDQYLIRIAPEHFTEWHPPLWGIEDLTLLALAWGFRASVGPGLILGLAALFLGRAGSRPKVAPGTMLKIVPLGILVTEAAGLTAGAWVWKTGLPLFPMELYPDFSKPLLITQTIQLTCYAVGGVAGLLFLGWIVVRRRKAV
;
A
#
# COMPACT_ATOMS: atom_id res chain seq x y z
N MET A 1 41.06 2.14 -23.44
CA MET A 1 40.11 3.18 -23.02
C MET A 1 38.96 2.48 -22.31
N THR A 2 38.96 2.47 -20.97
CA THR A 2 37.90 1.83 -20.17
C THR A 2 36.75 2.80 -20.02
N LEU A 3 35.55 2.40 -20.47
CA LEU A 3 34.34 3.20 -20.27
C LEU A 3 34.10 3.42 -18.77
N PRO A 4 33.63 4.61 -18.35
CA PRO A 4 33.26 4.84 -16.96
C PRO A 4 32.17 3.84 -16.55
N ARG A 5 32.39 3.13 -15.44
CA ARG A 5 31.35 2.25 -14.87
C ARG A 5 30.13 3.11 -14.55
N LEU A 6 28.97 2.68 -15.03
CA LEU A 6 27.72 3.33 -14.67
C LEU A 6 27.51 3.22 -13.15
N PRO A 7 26.73 4.14 -12.55
CA PRO A 7 26.26 3.99 -11.18
C PRO A 7 25.75 2.56 -10.92
N PRO A 8 26.07 1.92 -9.78
CA PRO A 8 25.75 0.51 -9.52
C PRO A 8 24.27 0.10 -9.67
N LEU A 9 23.36 1.08 -9.66
CA LEU A 9 21.93 0.88 -9.86
C LEU A 9 21.56 0.72 -11.36
N LEU A 10 22.30 1.35 -12.26
CA LEU A 10 22.10 1.26 -13.71
C LEU A 10 22.68 -0.04 -14.30
N ASP A 11 23.54 -0.73 -13.54
CA ASP A 11 24.08 -2.06 -13.89
C ASP A 11 23.14 -3.21 -13.49
N GLU A 12 22.01 -2.93 -12.81
CA GLU A 12 21.05 -3.97 -12.45
C GLU A 12 20.31 -4.49 -13.69
N LYS A 13 20.06 -5.82 -13.70
CA LYS A 13 19.23 -6.42 -14.76
C LYS A 13 17.85 -5.80 -14.69
N ARG A 14 17.32 -5.33 -15.83
CA ARG A 14 15.96 -4.76 -15.93
C ARG A 14 14.90 -5.65 -15.28
N ALA A 15 15.03 -6.96 -15.43
CA ALA A 15 14.15 -7.93 -14.78
C ALA A 15 14.10 -7.76 -13.25
N VAL A 16 15.24 -7.56 -12.58
CA VAL A 16 15.30 -7.34 -11.12
C VAL A 16 14.60 -6.04 -10.74
N THR A 17 14.86 -4.96 -11.48
CA THR A 17 14.20 -3.67 -11.28
C THR A 17 12.69 -3.80 -11.40
N TYR A 18 12.20 -4.44 -12.47
CA TYR A 18 10.77 -4.64 -12.69
C TYR A 18 10.16 -5.55 -11.64
N THR A 19 10.83 -6.64 -11.25
CA THR A 19 10.33 -7.54 -10.20
C THR A 19 10.16 -6.82 -8.87
N ILE A 20 11.09 -5.95 -8.47
CA ILE A 20 10.96 -5.22 -7.20
C ILE A 20 9.87 -4.15 -7.32
N VAL A 21 9.96 -3.26 -8.30
CA VAL A 21 9.08 -2.08 -8.36
C VAL A 21 7.65 -2.49 -8.70
N PHE A 22 7.46 -3.23 -9.79
CA PHE A 22 6.13 -3.66 -10.23
C PHE A 22 5.61 -4.85 -9.45
N GLY A 23 6.47 -5.70 -8.89
CA GLY A 23 6.02 -6.78 -7.99
C GLY A 23 5.42 -6.23 -6.70
N ILE A 24 6.10 -5.28 -6.05
CA ILE A 24 5.57 -4.62 -4.84
C ILE A 24 4.29 -3.83 -5.19
N TRP A 25 4.29 -3.08 -6.30
CA TRP A 25 3.08 -2.38 -6.73
C TRP A 25 1.93 -3.35 -7.02
N ALA A 26 2.17 -4.49 -7.66
CA ALA A 26 1.12 -5.47 -7.96
C ALA A 26 0.51 -6.06 -6.68
N GLU A 27 1.31 -6.32 -5.63
CA GLU A 27 0.80 -6.76 -4.34
C GLU A 27 -0.05 -5.69 -3.66
N VAL A 28 0.40 -4.43 -3.66
CA VAL A 28 -0.36 -3.29 -3.12
C VAL A 28 -1.64 -3.05 -3.93
N PHE A 29 -1.58 -3.17 -5.26
CA PHE A 29 -2.73 -3.04 -6.14
C PHE A 29 -3.78 -4.11 -5.84
N LEU A 30 -3.37 -5.38 -5.78
CA LEU A 30 -4.29 -6.46 -5.46
C LEU A 30 -4.93 -6.25 -4.08
N TYR A 31 -4.15 -5.79 -3.09
CA TYR A 31 -4.67 -5.41 -1.79
C TYR A 31 -5.73 -4.31 -1.90
N CYS A 32 -5.42 -3.17 -2.53
CA CYS A 32 -6.35 -2.05 -2.66
C CYS A 32 -7.64 -2.46 -3.36
N VAL A 33 -7.56 -3.29 -4.41
CA VAL A 33 -8.76 -3.82 -5.08
C VAL A 33 -9.61 -4.63 -4.11
N LEU A 34 -9.02 -5.61 -3.42
CA LEU A 34 -9.76 -6.47 -2.47
C LEU A 34 -10.36 -5.67 -1.30
N HIS A 35 -9.60 -4.69 -0.81
CA HIS A 35 -10.02 -3.77 0.24
C HIS A 35 -11.23 -2.93 -0.20
N ASP A 36 -11.12 -2.28 -1.36
CA ASP A 36 -12.18 -1.41 -1.87
C ASP A 36 -13.44 -2.18 -2.24
N GLN A 37 -13.32 -3.46 -2.66
CA GLN A 37 -14.49 -4.27 -2.99
C GLN A 37 -15.47 -4.38 -1.83
N TYR A 38 -15.01 -4.56 -0.59
CA TYR A 38 -15.96 -4.63 0.53
C TYR A 38 -16.34 -3.24 1.05
N LEU A 39 -15.42 -2.27 1.07
CA LEU A 39 -15.73 -0.93 1.55
C LEU A 39 -16.82 -0.24 0.72
N ILE A 40 -16.74 -0.34 -0.61
CA ILE A 40 -17.74 0.27 -1.50
C ILE A 40 -19.14 -0.31 -1.31
N ARG A 41 -19.24 -1.54 -0.77
CA ARG A 41 -20.54 -2.20 -0.49
C ARG A 41 -21.08 -1.85 0.90
N ILE A 42 -20.21 -1.38 1.80
CA ILE A 42 -20.63 -0.84 3.10
C ILE A 42 -21.16 0.58 2.91
N ALA A 43 -20.41 1.42 2.19
CA ALA A 43 -20.78 2.81 1.93
C ALA A 43 -20.44 3.23 0.49
N PRO A 44 -21.32 2.95 -0.49
CA PRO A 44 -21.12 3.37 -1.88
C PRO A 44 -20.87 4.88 -2.02
N GLU A 45 -21.57 5.69 -1.24
CA GLU A 45 -21.49 7.14 -1.21
C GLU A 45 -20.08 7.66 -0.87
N HIS A 46 -19.30 6.87 -0.12
CA HIS A 46 -17.89 7.16 0.12
C HIS A 46 -17.15 7.32 -1.22
N PHE A 47 -17.42 6.46 -2.19
CA PHE A 47 -16.70 6.40 -3.47
C PHE A 47 -17.36 7.21 -4.58
N THR A 48 -18.66 7.53 -4.46
CA THR A 48 -19.44 8.21 -5.50
C THR A 48 -19.73 9.69 -5.21
N GLU A 49 -19.87 10.06 -3.94
CA GLU A 49 -20.23 11.44 -3.54
C GLU A 49 -19.04 12.17 -2.93
N TRP A 50 -18.27 11.47 -2.09
CA TRP A 50 -17.12 12.05 -1.39
C TRP A 50 -15.81 11.98 -2.17
N HIS A 51 -15.87 11.49 -3.41
CA HIS A 51 -14.75 11.49 -4.34
C HIS A 51 -15.17 11.96 -5.73
N PRO A 52 -14.24 12.58 -6.51
CA PRO A 52 -14.51 12.90 -7.90
C PRO A 52 -14.89 11.65 -8.71
N PRO A 53 -15.87 11.73 -9.63
CA PRO A 53 -16.26 10.59 -10.46
C PRO A 53 -15.09 10.00 -11.23
N LEU A 54 -14.92 8.67 -11.16
CA LEU A 54 -13.93 7.95 -11.96
C LEU A 54 -14.56 7.47 -13.27
N TRP A 55 -14.29 8.23 -14.34
CA TRP A 55 -14.60 7.85 -15.73
C TRP A 55 -16.06 7.47 -16.00
N GLY A 56 -17.01 7.94 -15.18
CA GLY A 56 -18.42 7.60 -15.31
C GLY A 56 -18.76 6.13 -15.00
N ILE A 57 -17.92 5.44 -14.21
CA ILE A 57 -18.17 4.06 -13.82
C ILE A 57 -19.27 4.03 -12.75
N GLU A 58 -20.36 3.33 -13.04
CA GLU A 58 -21.50 3.15 -12.11
C GLU A 58 -21.52 1.76 -11.44
N ASP A 59 -20.95 0.74 -12.10
CA ASP A 59 -20.84 -0.60 -11.50
C ASP A 59 -19.86 -0.58 -10.32
N LEU A 60 -20.33 -0.96 -9.12
CA LEU A 60 -19.53 -0.91 -7.90
C LEU A 60 -18.29 -1.81 -7.93
N THR A 61 -18.34 -2.94 -8.67
CA THR A 61 -17.20 -3.84 -8.78
C THR A 61 -16.08 -3.20 -9.60
N LEU A 62 -16.44 -2.63 -10.74
CA LEU A 62 -15.52 -1.89 -11.60
C LEU A 62 -15.03 -0.59 -10.94
N LEU A 63 -15.89 0.08 -10.16
CA LEU A 63 -15.53 1.30 -9.45
C LEU A 63 -14.49 1.02 -8.36
N ALA A 64 -14.66 -0.04 -7.57
CA ALA A 64 -13.64 -0.48 -6.61
C ALA A 64 -12.34 -0.93 -7.29
N LEU A 65 -12.40 -1.57 -8.46
CA LEU A 65 -11.20 -1.89 -9.25
C LEU A 65 -10.45 -0.61 -9.68
N ALA A 66 -11.19 0.40 -10.16
CA ALA A 66 -10.65 1.67 -10.62
C ALA A 66 -10.01 2.47 -9.48
N TRP A 67 -10.68 2.55 -8.33
CA TRP A 67 -10.14 3.16 -7.12
C TRP A 67 -8.92 2.40 -6.60
N GLY A 68 -8.98 1.07 -6.55
CA GLY A 68 -7.84 0.25 -6.14
C GLY A 68 -6.60 0.45 -7.02
N PHE A 69 -6.80 0.59 -8.33
CA PHE A 69 -5.72 0.98 -9.25
C PHE A 69 -5.15 2.35 -8.87
N ARG A 70 -5.99 3.39 -8.83
CA ARG A 70 -5.57 4.77 -8.54
C ARG A 70 -4.87 4.90 -7.18
N ALA A 71 -5.41 4.27 -6.14
CA ALA A 71 -4.91 4.31 -4.77
C ALA A 71 -3.56 3.60 -4.64
N SER A 72 -3.31 2.54 -5.41
CA SER A 72 -2.07 1.77 -5.33
C SER A 72 -0.87 2.41 -6.05
N VAL A 73 -1.09 3.24 -7.08
CA VAL A 73 0.00 3.79 -7.91
C VAL A 73 1.01 4.56 -7.05
N GLY A 74 0.55 5.48 -6.21
CA GLY A 74 1.44 6.30 -5.39
C GLY A 74 2.23 5.46 -4.37
N PRO A 75 1.57 4.88 -3.36
CA PRO A 75 2.23 4.11 -2.31
C PRO A 75 3.02 2.92 -2.84
N GLY A 76 2.46 2.14 -3.77
CA GLY A 76 3.08 0.93 -4.29
C GLY A 76 4.35 1.20 -5.11
N LEU A 77 4.32 2.18 -6.02
CA LEU A 77 5.51 2.52 -6.81
C LEU A 77 6.58 3.24 -5.97
N ILE A 78 6.18 4.15 -5.07
CA ILE A 78 7.13 4.82 -4.17
C ILE A 78 7.84 3.79 -3.28
N LEU A 79 7.08 2.86 -2.67
CA LEU A 79 7.64 1.79 -1.86
C LEU A 79 8.56 0.88 -2.68
N GLY A 80 8.13 0.51 -3.88
CA GLY A 80 8.92 -0.31 -4.82
C GLY A 80 10.25 0.34 -5.20
N LEU A 81 10.23 1.63 -5.54
CA LEU A 81 11.43 2.40 -5.87
C LEU A 81 12.36 2.56 -4.66
N ALA A 82 11.81 2.85 -3.48
CA ALA A 82 12.58 2.94 -2.25
C ALA A 82 13.24 1.60 -1.89
N ALA A 83 12.49 0.49 -2.01
CA ALA A 83 12.99 -0.86 -1.76
C ALA A 83 14.10 -1.25 -2.76
N LEU A 84 13.94 -0.89 -4.04
CA LEU A 84 14.98 -1.07 -5.05
C LEU A 84 16.25 -0.33 -4.65
N PHE A 85 16.16 0.97 -4.34
CA PHE A 85 17.31 1.79 -4.00
C PHE A 85 18.00 1.26 -2.73
N LEU A 86 17.27 1.08 -1.63
CA LEU A 86 17.83 0.60 -0.38
C LEU A 86 18.34 -0.85 -0.46
N GLY A 87 17.70 -1.69 -1.25
CA GLY A 87 17.99 -3.12 -1.36
C GLY A 87 19.13 -3.47 -2.32
N ARG A 88 19.35 -2.64 -3.35
CA ARG A 88 20.22 -2.97 -4.49
C ARG A 88 21.35 -1.97 -4.73
N ALA A 89 21.22 -0.71 -4.33
CA ALA A 89 22.23 0.32 -4.61
C ALA A 89 23.56 0.07 -3.86
N GLY A 90 24.68 0.40 -4.50
CA GLY A 90 26.02 0.35 -3.90
C GLY A 90 26.62 -1.06 -3.83
N SER A 91 27.71 -1.19 -3.07
CA SER A 91 28.55 -2.40 -3.00
C SER A 91 28.17 -3.38 -1.89
N ARG A 92 27.28 -3.00 -0.96
CA ARG A 92 26.83 -3.91 0.11
C ARG A 92 26.08 -5.11 -0.47
N PRO A 93 26.07 -6.26 0.22
CA PRO A 93 25.28 -7.43 -0.19
C PRO A 93 23.85 -7.03 -0.55
N LYS A 94 23.39 -7.51 -1.70
CA LYS A 94 22.10 -7.12 -2.26
C LYS A 94 21.02 -8.06 -1.76
N VAL A 95 19.87 -7.53 -1.36
CA VAL A 95 18.73 -8.38 -0.95
C VAL A 95 18.08 -8.96 -2.21
N ALA A 96 17.70 -10.24 -2.16
CA ALA A 96 17.04 -10.91 -3.28
C ALA A 96 15.59 -10.39 -3.44
N PRO A 97 15.12 -10.12 -4.68
CA PRO A 97 13.74 -9.64 -4.92
C PRO A 97 12.68 -10.55 -4.29
N GLY A 98 12.83 -11.88 -4.46
CA GLY A 98 11.89 -12.85 -3.88
C GLY A 98 11.86 -12.84 -2.35
N THR A 99 12.90 -12.36 -1.66
CA THR A 99 12.83 -12.16 -0.20
C THR A 99 12.04 -10.92 0.14
N MET A 100 12.18 -9.83 -0.63
CA MET A 100 11.40 -8.61 -0.44
C MET A 100 9.90 -8.85 -0.63
N LEU A 101 9.54 -9.46 -1.77
CA LEU A 101 8.15 -9.77 -2.12
C LEU A 101 7.47 -10.74 -1.13
N LYS A 102 8.23 -11.59 -0.43
CA LYS A 102 7.65 -12.47 0.61
C LYS A 102 7.29 -11.74 1.90
N ILE A 103 7.85 -10.56 2.16
CA ILE A 103 7.61 -9.82 3.40
C ILE A 103 6.47 -8.81 3.26
N VAL A 104 6.30 -8.21 2.08
CA VAL A 104 5.27 -7.20 1.84
C VAL A 104 3.85 -7.70 2.20
N PRO A 105 3.45 -8.96 1.92
CA PRO A 105 2.13 -9.47 2.29
C PRO A 105 1.90 -9.48 3.80
N LEU A 106 2.95 -9.66 4.62
CA LEU A 106 2.81 -9.59 6.08
C LEU A 106 2.42 -8.17 6.53
N GLY A 107 3.03 -7.14 5.95
CA GLY A 107 2.69 -5.75 6.22
C GLY A 107 1.25 -5.43 5.80
N ILE A 108 0.82 -5.94 4.65
CA ILE A 108 -0.56 -5.82 4.16
C ILE A 108 -1.55 -6.49 5.12
N LEU A 109 -1.28 -7.72 5.55
CA LEU A 109 -2.14 -8.45 6.48
C LEU A 109 -2.27 -7.75 7.83
N VAL A 110 -1.17 -7.22 8.38
CA VAL A 110 -1.19 -6.43 9.62
C VAL A 110 -2.01 -5.14 9.44
N THR A 111 -1.86 -4.47 8.30
CA THR A 111 -2.60 -3.26 7.96
C THR A 111 -4.10 -3.53 7.91
N GLU A 112 -4.50 -4.56 7.18
CA GLU A 112 -5.91 -4.93 7.02
C GLU A 112 -6.54 -5.42 8.33
N ALA A 113 -5.82 -6.24 9.10
CA ALA A 113 -6.29 -6.70 10.39
C ALA A 113 -6.53 -5.54 11.36
N ALA A 114 -5.64 -4.54 11.37
CA ALA A 114 -5.80 -3.33 12.17
C ALA A 114 -7.01 -2.50 11.70
N GLY A 115 -7.16 -2.28 10.39
CA GLY A 115 -8.30 -1.58 9.81
C GLY A 115 -9.63 -2.24 10.18
N LEU A 116 -9.77 -3.53 9.92
CA LEU A 116 -10.98 -4.31 10.25
C LEU A 116 -11.29 -4.30 11.75
N THR A 117 -10.27 -4.35 12.61
CA THR A 117 -10.44 -4.27 14.07
C THR A 117 -11.00 -2.90 14.47
N ALA A 118 -10.47 -1.81 13.91
CA ALA A 118 -10.96 -0.46 14.14
C ALA A 118 -12.39 -0.28 13.62
N GLY A 119 -12.69 -0.78 12.42
CA GLY A 119 -14.05 -0.78 11.85
C GLY A 119 -15.06 -1.57 12.71
N ALA A 120 -14.66 -2.74 13.23
CA ALA A 120 -15.49 -3.54 14.13
C ALA A 120 -15.80 -2.82 15.45
N TRP A 121 -14.83 -2.06 15.98
CA TRP A 121 -15.05 -1.21 17.15
C TRP A 121 -16.11 -0.13 16.88
N VAL A 122 -16.03 0.57 15.74
CA VAL A 122 -17.04 1.56 15.34
C VAL A 122 -18.40 0.91 15.11
N TRP A 123 -18.45 -0.24 14.44
CA TRP A 123 -19.70 -0.96 14.22
C TRP A 123 -20.41 -1.27 15.56
N LYS A 124 -19.64 -1.70 16.57
CA LYS A 124 -20.16 -2.04 17.89
C LYS A 124 -20.56 -0.82 18.72
N THR A 125 -19.76 0.25 18.70
CA THR A 125 -19.95 1.40 19.60
C THR A 125 -20.78 2.52 18.99
N GLY A 126 -20.79 2.65 17.66
CA GLY A 126 -21.32 3.80 16.95
C GLY A 126 -20.52 5.09 17.15
N LEU A 127 -19.32 4.99 17.76
CA LEU A 127 -18.48 6.14 18.05
C LEU A 127 -17.38 6.29 17.00
N PRO A 128 -16.95 7.53 16.68
CA PRO A 128 -15.78 7.79 15.85
C PRO A 128 -14.50 7.45 16.62
N LEU A 129 -13.50 6.87 15.93
CA LEU A 129 -12.19 6.55 16.51
C LEU A 129 -11.19 7.71 16.32
N PHE A 130 -11.37 8.49 15.27
CA PHE A 130 -10.53 9.61 14.88
C PHE A 130 -11.23 10.96 15.18
N PRO A 131 -10.51 12.10 15.09
CA PRO A 131 -11.14 13.41 15.16
C PRO A 131 -12.28 13.58 14.14
N MET A 132 -13.33 14.29 14.55
CA MET A 132 -14.58 14.42 13.79
C MET A 132 -14.39 15.07 12.42
N GLU A 133 -13.38 15.93 12.30
CA GLU A 133 -13.03 16.67 11.09
C GLU A 133 -12.48 15.77 9.98
N LEU A 134 -12.09 14.53 10.32
CA LEU A 134 -11.61 13.54 9.36
C LEU A 134 -12.73 12.69 8.77
N TYR A 135 -13.97 12.87 9.22
CA TYR A 135 -15.13 12.15 8.71
C TYR A 135 -15.93 13.03 7.74
N PRO A 136 -16.27 12.51 6.54
CA PRO A 136 -17.12 13.24 5.61
C PRO A 136 -18.56 13.44 6.13
N ASP A 137 -19.11 12.41 6.79
CA ASP A 137 -20.33 12.50 7.57
C ASP A 137 -20.30 11.52 8.76
N PHE A 138 -21.36 11.55 9.57
CA PHE A 138 -21.49 10.73 10.78
C PHE A 138 -22.50 9.59 10.63
N SER A 139 -22.86 9.23 9.39
CA SER A 139 -23.61 8.02 9.12
C SER A 139 -22.78 6.80 9.56
N LYS A 140 -23.44 5.78 10.09
CA LYS A 140 -22.75 4.58 10.58
C LYS A 140 -21.88 3.90 9.50
N PRO A 141 -22.33 3.77 8.24
CA PRO A 141 -21.49 3.24 7.17
C PRO A 141 -20.22 4.05 6.91
N LEU A 142 -20.29 5.38 6.86
CA LEU A 142 -19.09 6.21 6.68
C LEU A 142 -18.18 6.23 7.89
N LEU A 143 -18.72 6.25 9.10
CA LEU A 143 -17.91 6.09 10.31
C LEU A 143 -17.09 4.80 10.25
N ILE A 144 -17.68 3.68 9.82
CA ILE A 144 -16.99 2.40 9.69
C ILE A 144 -15.92 2.46 8.59
N THR A 145 -16.32 2.80 7.36
CA THR A 145 -15.42 2.75 6.19
C THR A 145 -14.28 3.74 6.31
N GLN A 146 -14.54 4.98 6.73
CA GLN A 146 -13.50 5.99 6.94
C GLN A 146 -12.54 5.61 8.07
N THR A 147 -13.04 5.01 9.16
CA THR A 147 -12.18 4.52 10.24
C THR A 147 -11.26 3.41 9.77
N ILE A 148 -11.77 2.46 8.98
CA ILE A 148 -10.96 1.41 8.36
C ILE A 148 -9.88 2.06 7.48
N GLN A 149 -10.26 2.98 6.60
CA GLN A 149 -9.36 3.63 5.64
C GLN A 149 -8.21 4.40 6.34
N LEU A 150 -8.55 5.27 7.30
CA LEU A 150 -7.58 6.05 8.06
C LEU A 150 -6.61 5.16 8.86
N THR A 151 -7.14 4.09 9.46
CA THR A 151 -6.32 3.10 10.18
C THR A 151 -5.35 2.41 9.21
N CYS A 152 -5.84 1.97 8.06
CA CYS A 152 -5.01 1.31 7.05
C CYS A 152 -3.93 2.25 6.49
N TYR A 153 -4.22 3.54 6.29
CA TYR A 153 -3.20 4.50 5.88
C TYR A 153 -2.09 4.67 6.92
N ALA A 154 -2.46 4.83 8.20
CA ALA A 154 -1.50 4.99 9.28
C ALA A 154 -0.64 3.72 9.46
N VAL A 155 -1.28 2.56 9.59
CA VAL A 155 -0.59 1.28 9.83
C VAL A 155 0.22 0.86 8.59
N GLY A 156 -0.32 1.03 7.40
CA GLY A 156 0.37 0.75 6.13
C GLY A 156 1.62 1.62 5.94
N GLY A 157 1.54 2.90 6.28
CA GLY A 157 2.70 3.79 6.29
C GLY A 157 3.80 3.31 7.24
N VAL A 158 3.45 2.94 8.47
CA VAL A 158 4.40 2.39 9.46
C VAL A 158 4.97 1.05 8.98
N ALA A 159 4.14 0.12 8.49
CA ALA A 159 4.58 -1.17 7.97
C ALA A 159 5.56 -1.02 6.80
N GLY A 160 5.30 -0.06 5.89
CA GLY A 160 6.22 0.29 4.80
C GLY A 160 7.57 0.78 5.31
N LEU A 161 7.59 1.69 6.30
CA LEU A 161 8.84 2.17 6.91
C LEU A 161 9.62 1.05 7.60
N LEU A 162 8.93 0.17 8.33
CA LEU A 162 9.55 -0.99 8.98
C LEU A 162 10.14 -1.96 7.95
N PHE A 163 9.45 -2.21 6.84
CA PHE A 163 9.95 -3.02 5.74
C PHE A 163 11.22 -2.41 5.11
N LEU A 164 11.25 -1.10 4.86
CA LEU A 164 12.44 -0.40 4.35
C LEU A 164 13.60 -0.45 5.37
N GLY A 165 13.32 -0.27 6.66
CA GLY A 165 14.30 -0.43 7.74
C GLY A 165 14.86 -1.85 7.81
N TRP A 166 13.99 -2.85 7.67
CA TRP A 166 14.39 -4.27 7.63
C TRP A 166 15.33 -4.56 6.45
N ILE A 167 15.08 -4.00 5.26
CA ILE A 167 15.99 -4.12 4.11
C ILE A 167 17.39 -3.60 4.49
N VAL A 168 17.48 -2.42 5.09
CA VAL A 168 18.76 -1.82 5.49
C VAL A 168 19.50 -2.70 6.50
N VAL A 169 18.80 -3.22 7.52
CA VAL A 169 19.39 -4.13 8.52
C VAL A 169 19.83 -5.44 7.88
N ARG A 170 19.02 -6.02 6.99
CA ARG A 170 19.34 -7.28 6.31
C ARG A 170 20.61 -7.18 5.48
N ARG A 171 20.83 -6.04 4.81
CA ARG A 171 22.07 -5.79 4.06
C ARG A 171 23.31 -5.69 4.93
N ARG A 172 23.19 -5.19 6.17
CA ARG A 172 24.31 -5.09 7.12
C ARG A 172 24.73 -6.46 7.67
N LYS A 173 23.78 -7.36 7.91
CA LYS A 173 24.01 -8.70 8.46
C LYS A 173 24.55 -9.73 7.45
N ALA A 174 24.66 -9.36 6.19
CA ALA A 174 25.15 -10.23 5.12
C ALA A 174 26.63 -9.98 4.79
N VAL A 175 27.27 -9.07 5.52
CA VAL A 175 28.73 -8.84 5.57
C VAL A 175 29.27 -9.64 6.75
#